data_AF-A0A6N2VT04-F1
#
_entry.id   AF-A0A6N2VT04-F1
#
_cell.length_a   1.000
_cell.length_b   1.000
_cell.length_c   1.000
_cell.angle_alpha   90.00
_cell.angle_beta   90.00
_cell.angle_gamma   90.00
#
_symmetry.space_group_name_H-M   'P 1'
#
loop_
_entity.id
_entity.type
_entity.pdbx_description
1 polymer ?
#
loop_
_entity_poly.entity_id
_entity_poly.type
_entity_poly.pdbx_seq_one_letter_code
_entity_poly.pdbx_strand_id
1 'polypeptide(L)'
;MGYKNYKLKKKINPILSFAVIAVAIFYIVAISSGMWFPRKSGEYEIAKYNTKYEVNDLKRSFYLIDWEYSKEQKMMEIQFKVINKNFDGIENYSWSAVERFKGKLPIKPVYEDENILVVQIKDIPNKWSTISVRIALAGKNPETEIFLKFYGDNTNIKTVEHIPQRSQNDYYIKDTQNDIKTYEVSISENNKNIKMLEKEIKEINKSSSELVADMEFLTEKEAEEVQAEVERFNSLIQSDLQEIEDYKKENEEYNQRIENLKEKLKTYQ
;
A
#
# COMPACT_ATOMS: atom_id res chain seq x y z
N MET A 1 -63.84 -14.66 -57.77
CA MET A 1 -63.67 -15.36 -56.49
C MET A 1 -62.55 -14.67 -55.72
N GLY A 2 -62.89 -13.86 -54.71
CA GLY A 2 -61.91 -13.09 -53.93
C GLY A 2 -61.46 -13.86 -52.68
N TYR A 3 -60.17 -14.19 -52.58
CA TYR A 3 -59.58 -14.79 -51.39
C TYR A 3 -59.36 -13.74 -50.30
N LYS A 4 -60.04 -13.88 -49.16
CA LYS A 4 -59.81 -13.08 -47.96
C LYS A 4 -58.53 -13.55 -47.26
N ASN A 5 -57.50 -12.69 -47.25
CA ASN A 5 -56.31 -12.88 -46.43
C ASN A 5 -56.61 -12.55 -44.96
N TYR A 6 -56.69 -13.56 -44.11
CA TYR A 6 -56.76 -13.38 -42.65
C TYR A 6 -55.36 -13.10 -42.10
N LYS A 7 -55.04 -11.83 -41.85
CA LYS A 7 -53.87 -11.47 -41.03
C LYS A 7 -54.16 -11.83 -39.57
N LEU A 8 -53.56 -12.92 -39.07
CA LEU A 8 -53.52 -13.24 -37.65
C LEU A 8 -52.74 -12.14 -36.90
N LYS A 9 -53.44 -11.19 -36.29
CA LYS A 9 -52.84 -10.28 -35.32
C LYS A 9 -52.49 -11.08 -34.06
N LYS A 10 -51.22 -11.40 -33.88
CA LYS A 10 -50.70 -12.03 -32.65
C LYS A 10 -50.93 -11.06 -31.49
N LYS A 11 -52.01 -11.24 -30.73
CA LYS A 11 -52.22 -10.53 -29.46
C LYS A 11 -51.23 -11.12 -28.45
N ILE A 12 -50.03 -10.56 -28.42
CA ILE A 12 -49.06 -10.86 -27.37
C ILE A 12 -49.65 -10.24 -26.10
N ASN A 13 -49.94 -11.07 -25.10
CA ASN A 13 -50.52 -10.61 -23.86
C ASN A 13 -49.48 -9.71 -23.15
N PRO A 14 -49.73 -8.42 -22.94
CA PRO A 14 -48.69 -7.47 -22.52
C PRO A 14 -48.05 -7.86 -21.18
N ILE A 15 -48.83 -8.49 -20.30
CA ILE A 15 -48.37 -9.01 -19.01
C ILE A 15 -47.39 -10.18 -19.20
N LEU A 16 -47.67 -11.09 -20.15
CA LEU A 16 -46.80 -12.23 -20.45
C LEU A 16 -45.51 -11.77 -21.15
N SER A 17 -45.62 -10.79 -22.05
CA SER A 17 -44.46 -10.17 -22.70
C SER A 17 -43.56 -9.48 -21.67
N PHE A 18 -44.15 -8.76 -20.73
CA PHE A 18 -43.43 -8.09 -19.65
C PHE A 18 -42.75 -9.10 -18.72
N ALA A 19 -43.42 -10.20 -18.37
CA ALA A 19 -42.85 -11.25 -17.53
C ALA A 19 -41.63 -11.93 -18.20
N VAL A 20 -41.71 -12.24 -19.50
CA VAL A 20 -40.59 -12.84 -20.25
C VAL A 20 -39.41 -11.87 -20.35
N ILE A 21 -39.67 -10.58 -20.57
CA ILE A 21 -38.63 -9.54 -20.61
C ILE A 21 -37.99 -9.38 -19.22
N ALA A 22 -38.79 -9.36 -18.15
CA ALA A 22 -38.28 -9.26 -16.79
C ALA A 22 -37.39 -10.45 -16.41
N VAL A 23 -37.78 -11.68 -16.79
CA VAL A 23 -36.96 -12.88 -16.59
C VAL A 23 -35.68 -12.81 -17.42
N ALA A 24 -35.75 -12.37 -18.67
CA ALA A 24 -34.56 -12.21 -19.52
C ALA A 24 -33.58 -11.17 -18.96
N ILE A 25 -34.08 -10.02 -18.47
CA ILE A 25 -33.27 -8.99 -17.80
C ILE A 25 -32.65 -9.54 -16.52
N PHE A 26 -33.42 -10.29 -15.71
CA PHE A 26 -32.90 -10.92 -14.50
C PHE A 26 -31.75 -11.89 -14.80
N TYR A 27 -31.87 -12.73 -15.84
CA TYR A 27 -30.79 -13.63 -16.24
C TYR A 27 -29.59 -12.89 -16.83
N ILE A 28 -29.80 -11.82 -17.61
CA ILE A 28 -28.70 -10.98 -18.11
C ILE A 28 -27.95 -10.35 -16.94
N VAL A 29 -28.65 -9.80 -15.94
CA VAL A 29 -28.07 -9.23 -14.72
C VAL A 29 -27.37 -10.30 -13.88
N ALA A 30 -27.94 -11.50 -13.74
CA ALA A 30 -27.36 -12.61 -12.99
C ALA A 30 -26.08 -13.16 -13.67
N ILE A 31 -26.03 -13.22 -15.00
CA ILE A 31 -24.84 -13.66 -15.75
C ILE A 31 -23.79 -12.54 -15.79
N SER A 32 -24.18 -11.27 -15.92
CA SER A 32 -23.27 -10.12 -15.83
C SER A 32 -22.84 -9.78 -14.41
N SER A 33 -23.40 -10.44 -13.39
CA SER A 33 -23.08 -10.16 -11.98
C SER A 33 -21.58 -10.30 -11.69
N GLY A 34 -20.86 -11.17 -12.40
CA GLY A 34 -19.40 -11.28 -12.27
C GLY A 34 -18.60 -10.07 -12.82
N MET A 35 -19.23 -9.21 -13.63
CA MET A 35 -18.63 -7.98 -14.16
C MET A 35 -18.92 -6.76 -13.26
N TRP A 36 -20.09 -6.71 -12.62
CA TRP A 36 -20.46 -5.66 -11.65
C TRP A 36 -19.91 -5.94 -10.26
N PHE A 37 -19.76 -7.22 -9.91
CA PHE A 37 -19.09 -7.71 -8.72
C PHE A 37 -17.87 -8.52 -9.17
N PRO A 38 -16.74 -7.87 -9.53
CA PRO A 38 -15.50 -8.60 -9.70
C PRO A 38 -15.30 -9.43 -8.44
N ARG A 39 -15.13 -10.75 -8.59
CA ARG A 39 -14.86 -11.66 -7.47
C ARG A 39 -13.62 -11.13 -6.76
N LYS A 40 -13.79 -10.36 -5.69
CA LYS A 40 -12.75 -10.16 -4.71
C LYS A 40 -12.39 -11.56 -4.23
N SER A 41 -11.25 -12.07 -4.67
CA SER A 41 -10.63 -13.21 -4.02
C SER A 41 -10.66 -12.91 -2.53
N GLY A 42 -11.32 -13.75 -1.74
CA GLY A 42 -11.72 -13.45 -0.35
C GLY A 42 -10.71 -12.55 0.35
N GLU A 43 -11.17 -11.37 0.78
CA GLU A 43 -10.35 -10.18 1.07
C GLU A 43 -9.12 -10.49 1.92
N TYR A 44 -8.00 -10.80 1.27
CA TYR A 44 -6.67 -10.73 1.86
C TYR A 44 -6.02 -9.45 1.33
N GLU A 45 -5.52 -8.64 2.24
CA GLU A 45 -4.73 -7.48 1.85
C GLU A 45 -3.31 -7.92 1.51
N ILE A 46 -2.85 -7.50 0.33
CA ILE A 46 -1.46 -7.71 -0.08
C ILE A 46 -0.55 -6.94 0.87
N ALA A 47 0.50 -7.61 1.32
CA ALA A 47 1.47 -7.05 2.24
C ALA A 47 2.17 -5.83 1.62
N LYS A 48 2.24 -4.75 2.39
CA LYS A 48 2.92 -3.50 2.04
C LYS A 48 4.32 -3.53 2.63
N TYR A 49 5.30 -3.15 1.81
CA TYR A 49 6.68 -2.99 2.26
C TYR A 49 6.77 -1.86 3.30
N ASN A 50 7.73 -1.98 4.21
CA ASN A 50 8.11 -0.94 5.18
C ASN A 50 6.95 -0.43 6.04
N THR A 51 5.88 -1.22 6.16
CA THR A 51 4.71 -0.93 6.99
C THR A 51 4.77 -1.74 8.28
N LYS A 52 4.42 -1.13 9.41
CA LYS A 52 4.41 -1.78 10.72
C LYS A 52 3.19 -2.72 10.86
N TYR A 53 3.46 -4.00 11.09
CA TYR A 53 2.47 -5.02 11.46
C TYR A 53 2.62 -5.35 12.94
N GLU A 54 1.78 -4.74 13.78
CA GLU A 54 1.86 -4.86 15.23
C GLU A 54 0.98 -6.00 15.77
N VAL A 55 1.55 -6.81 16.65
CA VAL A 55 0.88 -7.92 17.34
C VAL A 55 0.86 -7.59 18.83
N ASN A 56 -0.13 -6.80 19.24
CA ASN A 56 -0.20 -6.16 20.57
C ASN A 56 -0.04 -7.15 21.72
N ASP A 57 -0.75 -8.29 21.67
CA ASP A 57 -0.72 -9.32 22.73
C ASP A 57 0.68 -9.92 22.94
N LEU A 58 1.48 -9.96 21.87
CA LEU A 58 2.84 -10.47 21.88
C LEU A 58 3.89 -9.37 22.02
N LYS A 59 3.49 -8.09 22.05
CA LYS A 59 4.37 -6.91 22.08
C LYS A 59 5.47 -6.96 21.00
N ARG A 60 5.11 -7.44 19.82
CA ARG A 60 6.01 -7.58 18.67
C ARG A 60 5.51 -6.78 17.48
N SER A 61 6.43 -6.27 16.68
CA SER A 61 6.11 -5.62 15.41
C SER A 61 6.98 -6.18 14.29
N PHE A 62 6.38 -6.42 13.14
CA PHE A 62 7.06 -6.92 11.94
C PHE A 62 6.96 -5.89 10.82
N TYR A 63 7.99 -5.79 10.00
CA TYR A 63 7.98 -5.03 8.76
C TYR A 63 8.40 -5.97 7.63
N LEU A 64 7.65 -5.98 6.54
CA LEU A 64 8.08 -6.63 5.31
C LEU A 64 9.11 -5.73 4.62
N ILE A 65 10.37 -6.17 4.55
CA ILE A 65 11.47 -5.38 3.99
C ILE A 65 11.66 -5.69 2.50
N ASP A 66 11.70 -6.99 2.17
CA ASP A 66 11.85 -7.41 0.79
C ASP A 66 11.21 -8.79 0.55
N TRP A 67 10.74 -9.00 -0.68
CA TRP A 67 10.18 -10.28 -1.13
C TRP A 67 10.55 -10.49 -2.60
N GLU A 68 11.58 -11.31 -2.80
CA GLU A 68 12.13 -11.62 -4.11
C GLU A 68 11.67 -13.02 -4.58
N TYR A 69 11.36 -13.15 -5.87
CA TYR A 69 11.04 -14.41 -6.53
C TYR A 69 12.00 -14.67 -7.69
N SER A 70 12.68 -15.81 -7.68
CA SER A 70 13.39 -16.33 -8.85
C SER A 70 12.61 -17.47 -9.48
N LYS A 71 12.23 -17.28 -10.75
CA LYS A 71 11.61 -18.32 -11.58
C LYS A 71 12.59 -19.43 -11.92
N GLU A 72 13.85 -19.10 -12.15
CA GLU A 72 14.91 -20.06 -12.49
C GLU A 72 15.14 -21.04 -11.34
N GLN A 73 15.30 -20.49 -10.12
CA GLN A 73 15.53 -21.28 -8.91
C GLN A 73 14.25 -21.85 -8.30
N LYS A 74 13.06 -21.48 -8.81
CA LYS A 74 11.73 -21.81 -8.25
C LYS A 74 11.65 -21.56 -6.75
N MET A 75 12.17 -20.41 -6.32
CA MET A 75 12.22 -20.04 -4.91
C MET A 75 11.87 -18.58 -4.69
N MET A 76 11.41 -18.28 -3.49
CA MET A 76 11.29 -16.93 -2.97
C MET A 76 12.18 -16.75 -1.76
N GLU A 77 12.67 -15.54 -1.55
CA GLU A 77 13.28 -15.11 -0.30
C GLU A 77 12.51 -13.92 0.24
N ILE A 78 12.17 -13.97 1.53
CA ILE A 78 11.48 -12.89 2.23
C ILE A 78 12.35 -12.44 3.39
N GLN A 79 12.55 -11.14 3.49
CA GLN A 79 13.23 -10.48 4.59
C GLN A 79 12.22 -9.68 5.40
N PHE A 80 12.23 -9.91 6.71
CA PHE A 80 11.46 -9.17 7.70
C PHE A 80 12.41 -8.44 8.66
N LYS A 81 11.97 -7.28 9.12
CA LYS A 81 12.52 -6.60 10.28
C LYS A 81 11.57 -6.78 11.46
N VAL A 82 12.12 -7.10 12.63
CA VAL A 82 11.35 -7.35 13.84
C VAL A 82 11.76 -6.37 14.93
N ILE A 83 10.75 -5.88 15.65
CA ILE A 83 10.94 -5.16 16.90
C ILE A 83 10.22 -5.97 17.97
N ASN A 84 10.98 -6.72 18.75
CA ASN A 84 10.48 -7.47 19.88
C ASN A 84 10.60 -6.62 21.15
N LYS A 85 9.46 -6.19 21.70
CA LYS A 85 9.41 -5.47 22.99
C LYS A 85 8.98 -6.39 24.13
N ASN A 86 8.86 -7.68 23.87
CA ASN A 86 8.58 -8.66 24.90
C ASN A 86 9.88 -9.15 25.54
N PHE A 87 9.86 -9.36 26.85
CA PHE A 87 11.00 -9.90 27.60
C PHE A 87 10.79 -11.39 27.89
N ASP A 88 10.28 -12.14 26.90
CA ASP A 88 9.94 -13.57 27.03
C ASP A 88 11.06 -14.52 26.57
N GLY A 89 12.14 -13.97 26.01
CA GLY A 89 13.29 -14.73 25.50
C GLY A 89 13.03 -15.51 24.21
N ILE A 90 11.90 -15.25 23.53
CA ILE A 90 11.56 -15.91 22.26
C ILE A 90 11.92 -14.99 21.09
N GLU A 91 13.08 -15.22 20.48
CA GLU A 91 13.56 -14.46 19.32
C GLU A 91 13.38 -15.19 17.97
N ASN A 92 13.04 -16.48 18.01
CA ASN A 92 12.84 -17.30 16.82
C ASN A 92 11.36 -17.57 16.55
N TYR A 93 11.04 -17.95 15.31
CA TYR A 93 9.68 -18.14 14.85
C TYR A 93 9.48 -19.45 14.09
N SER A 94 8.24 -19.90 14.05
CA SER A 94 7.80 -21.03 13.24
C SER A 94 7.11 -20.51 11.97
N TRP A 95 7.39 -21.16 10.84
CA TRP A 95 7.00 -20.66 9.52
C TRP A 95 6.17 -21.66 8.73
N SER A 96 5.15 -21.18 8.02
CA SER A 96 4.43 -21.96 7.00
C SER A 96 4.19 -21.10 5.76
N ALA A 97 4.31 -21.72 4.59
CA ALA A 97 4.02 -21.10 3.31
C ALA A 97 2.93 -21.90 2.58
N VAL A 98 1.95 -21.19 2.04
CA VAL A 98 0.85 -21.80 1.27
C VAL A 98 0.62 -21.01 -0.01
N GLU A 99 0.72 -21.66 -1.16
CA GLU A 99 0.23 -21.12 -2.42
C GLU A 99 -1.25 -21.49 -2.59
N ARG A 100 -2.04 -20.56 -3.10
CA ARG A 100 -3.50 -20.68 -3.19
C ARG A 100 -4.01 -21.97 -3.86
N PHE A 101 -3.37 -22.42 -4.93
CA PHE A 101 -3.81 -23.56 -5.74
C PHE A 101 -2.97 -24.83 -5.52
N LYS A 102 -1.67 -24.68 -5.24
CA LYS A 102 -0.77 -25.81 -4.95
C LYS A 102 -0.87 -26.28 -3.50
N GLY A 103 -1.25 -25.41 -2.57
CA GLY A 103 -1.24 -25.70 -1.15
C GLY A 103 0.14 -25.46 -0.52
N LYS A 104 0.51 -26.30 0.46
CA LYS A 104 1.71 -26.10 1.28
C LYS A 104 3.00 -26.11 0.45
N LEU A 105 3.89 -25.18 0.77
CA LEU A 105 5.22 -25.05 0.18
C LEU A 105 6.29 -25.24 1.26
N PRO A 106 7.44 -25.87 0.93
CA PRO A 106 8.58 -25.91 1.84
C PRO A 106 9.08 -24.49 2.12
N ILE A 107 9.16 -24.12 3.40
CA ILE A 107 9.73 -22.86 3.88
C ILE A 107 10.77 -23.16 4.95
N LYS A 108 11.90 -22.44 4.94
CA LYS A 108 12.96 -22.57 5.93
C LYS A 108 13.59 -21.22 6.24
N PRO A 109 13.92 -20.92 7.51
CA PRO A 109 14.79 -19.80 7.82
C PRO A 109 16.19 -20.04 7.24
N VAL A 110 16.78 -18.99 6.69
CA VAL A 110 18.18 -18.97 6.23
C VAL A 110 19.05 -18.01 7.03
N TYR A 111 18.41 -17.06 7.71
CA TYR A 111 19.05 -16.16 8.67
C TYR A 111 17.98 -15.70 9.68
N GLU A 112 18.26 -15.78 10.98
CA GLU A 112 17.38 -15.27 12.04
C GLU A 112 18.23 -14.68 13.16
N ASP A 113 17.95 -13.42 13.51
CA ASP A 113 18.38 -12.79 14.76
C ASP A 113 17.23 -11.94 15.35
N GLU A 114 17.52 -11.19 16.41
CA GLU A 114 16.56 -10.33 17.12
C GLU A 114 15.90 -9.23 16.25
N ASN A 115 16.56 -8.79 15.17
CA ASN A 115 16.14 -7.64 14.36
C ASN A 115 15.78 -8.01 12.92
N ILE A 116 16.41 -9.04 12.35
CA ILE A 116 16.26 -9.46 10.95
C ILE A 116 15.94 -10.95 10.89
N LEU A 117 14.88 -11.27 10.16
CA LEU A 117 14.48 -12.64 9.84
C LEU A 117 14.44 -12.81 8.33
N VAL A 118 15.03 -13.88 7.84
CA VAL A 118 15.04 -14.22 6.41
C VAL A 118 14.63 -15.66 6.22
N VAL A 119 13.61 -15.86 5.40
CA VAL A 119 13.07 -17.17 5.07
C VAL A 119 13.09 -17.40 3.57
N GLN A 120 13.36 -18.64 3.18
CA GLN A 120 13.27 -19.07 1.79
C GLN A 120 12.13 -20.07 1.62
N ILE A 121 11.30 -19.82 0.61
CA ILE A 121 10.26 -20.73 0.15
C ILE A 121 10.74 -21.42 -1.11
N LYS A 122 10.68 -22.75 -1.16
CA LYS A 122 11.13 -23.55 -2.30
C LYS A 122 9.95 -24.18 -3.04
N ASP A 123 10.25 -24.76 -4.19
CA ASP A 123 9.30 -25.45 -5.06
C ASP A 123 8.12 -24.57 -5.49
N ILE A 124 8.34 -23.29 -5.74
CA ILE A 124 7.31 -22.39 -6.26
C ILE A 124 6.90 -22.89 -7.66
N PRO A 125 5.60 -23.12 -7.94
CA PRO A 125 5.17 -23.54 -9.26
C PRO A 125 5.38 -22.41 -10.27
N ASN A 126 5.68 -22.75 -11.53
CA ASN A 126 5.90 -21.76 -12.60
C ASN A 126 4.70 -20.82 -12.81
N LYS A 127 3.50 -21.29 -12.49
CA LYS A 127 2.27 -20.52 -12.43
C LYS A 127 1.80 -20.54 -10.98
N TRP A 128 1.87 -19.40 -10.33
CA TRP A 128 1.40 -19.17 -8.97
C TRP A 128 0.56 -17.89 -8.98
N SER A 129 -0.31 -17.75 -7.98
CA SER A 129 -1.22 -16.59 -7.89
C SER A 129 -0.95 -15.78 -6.64
N THR A 130 -1.00 -16.41 -5.48
CA THR A 130 -0.82 -15.76 -4.19
C THR A 130 -0.16 -16.72 -3.24
N ILE A 131 0.83 -16.21 -2.52
CA ILE A 131 1.56 -16.91 -1.47
C ILE A 131 1.16 -16.30 -0.14
N SER A 132 0.79 -17.15 0.82
CA SER A 132 0.57 -16.80 2.21
C SER A 132 1.77 -17.29 3.03
N VAL A 133 2.48 -16.36 3.66
CA VAL A 133 3.49 -16.65 4.69
C VAL A 133 2.84 -16.48 6.05
N ARG A 134 2.96 -17.50 6.90
CA ARG A 134 2.28 -17.59 8.20
C ARG A 134 3.33 -17.74 9.28
N ILE A 135 3.18 -16.95 10.33
CA ILE A 135 4.14 -16.85 11.42
C ILE A 135 3.46 -17.27 12.72
N ALA A 136 4.14 -18.16 13.43
CA ALA A 136 3.82 -18.56 14.81
C ALA A 136 5.07 -18.43 15.68
N LEU A 137 4.90 -18.44 17.00
CA LEU A 137 6.05 -18.44 17.91
C LEU A 137 6.83 -19.76 17.77
N ALA A 138 8.13 -19.73 18.07
CA ALA A 138 8.96 -20.94 18.09
C ALA A 138 8.29 -22.07 18.90
N GLY A 139 8.32 -23.29 18.36
CA GLY A 139 7.69 -24.46 18.98
C GLY A 139 6.18 -24.55 18.82
N LYS A 140 5.51 -23.53 18.27
CA LYS A 140 4.08 -23.57 17.91
C LYS A 140 3.87 -23.98 16.47
N ASN A 141 2.68 -24.52 16.17
CA ASN A 141 2.35 -24.96 14.81
C ASN A 141 1.89 -23.76 13.95
N PRO A 142 2.64 -23.38 12.90
CA PRO A 142 2.32 -22.24 12.02
C PRO A 142 1.15 -22.48 11.07
N GLU A 143 0.44 -23.60 11.19
CA GLU A 143 -0.82 -23.86 10.49
C GLU A 143 -2.05 -23.63 11.36
N THR A 144 -1.92 -23.79 12.68
CA THR A 144 -3.05 -23.75 13.63
C THR A 144 -2.92 -22.64 14.68
N GLU A 145 -1.69 -22.27 15.07
CA GLU A 145 -1.38 -21.28 16.12
C GLU A 145 -0.74 -20.02 15.51
N ILE A 146 -1.34 -19.51 14.44
CA ILE A 146 -0.81 -18.39 13.66
C ILE A 146 -1.17 -17.07 14.36
N PHE A 147 -0.18 -16.21 14.58
CA PHE A 147 -0.42 -14.85 15.07
C PHE A 147 -0.33 -13.79 13.97
N LEU A 148 0.38 -14.06 12.87
CA LEU A 148 0.54 -13.11 11.76
C LEU A 148 0.59 -13.82 10.40
N LYS A 149 -0.01 -13.16 9.38
CA LYS A 149 -0.03 -13.64 8.00
C LYS A 149 0.35 -12.52 7.06
N PHE A 150 1.26 -12.81 6.13
CA PHE A 150 1.58 -11.95 5.00
C PHE A 150 1.10 -12.60 3.71
N TYR A 151 0.46 -11.82 2.85
CA TYR A 151 0.04 -12.26 1.52
C TYR A 151 0.82 -11.49 0.46
N GLY A 152 1.33 -12.20 -0.53
CA GLY A 152 2.01 -11.60 -1.67
C GLY A 152 1.57 -12.25 -2.98
N ASP A 153 1.53 -11.44 -4.03
CA ASP A 153 1.23 -11.85 -5.40
C ASP A 153 2.24 -11.20 -6.38
N ASN A 154 2.00 -11.33 -7.68
CA ASN A 154 2.87 -10.76 -8.70
C ASN A 154 2.87 -9.22 -8.75
N THR A 155 2.00 -8.55 -8.00
CA THR A 155 1.93 -7.08 -7.94
C THR A 155 2.90 -6.48 -6.94
N ASN A 156 3.22 -7.20 -5.85
CA ASN A 156 4.16 -6.74 -4.83
C ASN A 156 5.45 -7.56 -4.77
N ILE A 157 5.45 -8.85 -5.13
CA ILE A 157 6.66 -9.67 -5.08
C ILE A 157 7.56 -9.34 -6.27
N LYS A 158 8.79 -8.92 -5.97
CA LYS A 158 9.79 -8.53 -6.98
C LYS A 158 10.34 -9.77 -7.68
N THR A 159 10.18 -9.84 -9.00
CA THR A 159 10.82 -10.91 -9.79
C THR A 159 12.27 -10.56 -10.08
N VAL A 160 13.18 -11.48 -9.78
CA VAL A 160 14.62 -11.40 -10.08
C VAL A 160 15.05 -12.63 -10.87
N GLU A 161 16.13 -12.52 -11.63
CA GLU A 161 16.67 -13.68 -12.34
C GLU A 161 17.20 -14.70 -11.33
N HIS A 162 18.01 -14.23 -10.38
CA HIS A 162 18.69 -15.07 -9.40
C HIS A 162 18.68 -14.40 -8.02
N ILE A 163 18.38 -15.17 -6.97
CA ILE A 163 18.54 -14.79 -5.57
C ILE A 163 19.91 -15.29 -5.12
N PRO A 164 20.87 -14.38 -4.85
CA PRO A 164 22.21 -14.76 -4.45
C PRO A 164 22.23 -15.31 -3.04
N GLN A 165 23.23 -16.13 -2.73
CA GLN A 165 23.55 -16.47 -1.34
C GLN A 165 24.11 -15.22 -0.65
N ARG A 166 23.51 -14.86 0.48
CA ARG A 166 23.86 -13.66 1.25
C ARG A 166 24.50 -14.06 2.58
N SER A 167 25.50 -13.29 3.00
CA SER A 167 26.04 -13.32 4.36
C SER A 167 25.13 -12.57 5.33
N GLN A 168 25.40 -12.69 6.62
CA GLN A 168 24.75 -11.87 7.65
C GLN A 168 24.87 -10.36 7.34
N ASN A 169 26.09 -9.90 7.02
CA ASN A 169 26.33 -8.49 6.71
C ASN A 169 25.54 -8.03 5.48
N ASP A 170 25.37 -8.89 4.46
CA ASP A 170 24.60 -8.53 3.27
C ASP A 170 23.13 -8.23 3.59
N TYR A 171 22.52 -8.97 4.52
CA TYR A 171 21.14 -8.71 4.97
C TYR A 171 21.03 -7.40 5.74
N TYR A 172 22.01 -7.08 6.58
CA TYR A 172 22.08 -5.80 7.30
C TYR A 172 22.32 -4.61 6.37
N ILE A 173 23.20 -4.77 5.38
CA ILE A 173 23.44 -3.77 4.34
C ILE A 173 22.14 -3.50 3.58
N LYS A 174 21.43 -4.56 3.17
CA LYS A 174 20.16 -4.46 2.45
C LYS A 174 19.06 -3.78 3.27
N ASP A 175 18.90 -4.14 4.55
CA ASP A 175 17.94 -3.49 5.46
C ASP A 175 18.26 -2.00 5.61
N THR A 176 19.53 -1.68 5.85
CA THR A 176 19.99 -0.29 6.05
C THR A 176 19.81 0.54 4.79
N GLN A 177 20.09 -0.01 3.60
CA GLN A 177 19.84 0.65 2.32
C GLN A 177 18.34 0.89 2.07
N ASN A 178 17.48 -0.04 2.50
CA ASN A 178 16.05 0.12 2.40
C ASN A 178 15.50 1.19 3.37
N ASP A 179 16.04 1.28 4.58
CA ASP A 179 15.73 2.38 5.51
C ASP A 179 16.11 3.74 4.89
N ILE A 180 17.31 3.86 4.31
CA ILE A 180 17.75 5.07 3.60
C ILE A 180 16.77 5.42 2.47
N LYS A 181 16.43 4.46 1.62
CA LYS A 181 15.50 4.67 0.50
C LYS A 181 14.13 5.13 0.99
N THR A 182 13.64 4.60 2.10
CA THR A 182 12.37 5.03 2.70
C THR A 182 12.43 6.51 3.09
N TYR A 183 13.48 6.95 3.77
CA TYR A 183 13.67 8.36 4.12
C TYR A 183 13.82 9.26 2.89
N GLU A 184 14.54 8.83 1.85
CA GLU A 184 14.68 9.58 0.60
C GLU A 184 13.32 9.77 -0.11
N VAL A 185 12.45 8.76 -0.08
CA VAL A 185 11.08 8.87 -0.62
C VAL A 185 10.26 9.87 0.19
N SER A 186 10.29 9.80 1.53
CA SER A 186 9.59 10.77 2.39
C SER A 186 10.07 12.20 2.17
N ILE A 187 11.38 12.42 2.05
CA ILE A 187 11.95 13.73 1.71
C ILE A 187 11.44 14.21 0.35
N SER A 188 11.37 13.32 -0.65
CA SER A 188 10.84 13.69 -1.96
C SER A 188 9.35 14.05 -1.92
N GLU A 189 8.55 13.41 -1.08
CA GLU A 189 7.12 13.72 -0.89
C GLU A 189 6.94 15.05 -0.18
N ASN A 190 7.64 15.27 0.95
CA ASN A 190 7.65 16.54 1.67
C ASN A 190 8.05 17.71 0.76
N ASN A 191 9.09 17.53 -0.08
CA ASN A 191 9.50 18.55 -1.04
C ASN A 191 8.46 18.83 -2.15
N LYS A 192 7.59 17.88 -2.50
CA LYS A 192 6.47 18.14 -3.42
C LYS A 192 5.38 18.94 -2.73
N ASN A 193 5.06 18.62 -1.47
CA ASN A 193 4.07 19.34 -0.68
C ASN A 193 4.51 20.80 -0.44
N ILE A 194 5.78 21.02 -0.08
CA ILE A 194 6.36 22.37 0.05
C ILE A 194 6.15 23.18 -1.24
N LYS A 195 6.47 22.62 -2.41
CA LYS A 195 6.29 23.33 -3.70
C LYS A 195 4.83 23.65 -4.01
N MET A 196 3.90 22.81 -3.54
CA MET A 196 2.46 23.03 -3.72
C MET A 196 1.98 24.19 -2.84
N LEU A 197 2.37 24.19 -1.57
CA LEU A 197 2.07 25.28 -0.61
C LEU A 197 2.71 26.60 -1.04
N GLU A 198 3.97 26.60 -1.50
CA GLU A 198 4.63 27.80 -2.04
C GLU A 198 3.87 28.38 -3.25
N LYS A 199 3.30 27.52 -4.10
CA LYS A 199 2.46 27.95 -5.21
C LYS A 199 1.13 28.53 -4.73
N GLU A 200 0.50 27.91 -3.74
CA GLU A 200 -0.75 28.39 -3.14
C GLU A 200 -0.58 29.78 -2.51
N ILE A 201 0.46 29.94 -1.67
CA ILE A 201 0.85 31.24 -1.10
C ILE A 201 1.04 32.31 -2.20
N LYS A 202 1.67 31.95 -3.32
CA LYS A 202 1.87 32.88 -4.44
C LYS A 202 0.55 33.32 -5.07
N GLU A 203 -0.38 32.41 -5.29
CA GLU A 203 -1.70 32.73 -5.86
C GLU A 203 -2.54 33.55 -4.87
N ILE A 204 -2.53 33.21 -3.57
CA ILE A 204 -3.22 33.98 -2.52
C ILE A 204 -2.69 35.41 -2.47
N ASN A 205 -1.36 35.60 -2.48
CA ASN A 205 -0.76 36.94 -2.50
C ASN A 205 -1.14 37.75 -3.73
N LYS A 206 -1.22 37.10 -4.90
CA LYS A 206 -1.66 37.74 -6.14
C LYS A 206 -3.11 38.20 -6.03
N SER A 207 -4.03 37.32 -5.62
CA SER A 207 -5.44 37.66 -5.44
C SER A 207 -5.65 38.73 -4.37
N SER A 208 -4.92 38.68 -3.26
CA SER A 208 -4.92 39.72 -2.22
C SER A 208 -4.52 41.08 -2.79
N SER A 209 -3.45 41.12 -3.61
CA SER A 209 -2.98 42.36 -4.23
C SER A 209 -3.99 42.94 -5.24
N GLU A 210 -4.65 42.08 -6.02
CA GLU A 210 -5.72 42.48 -6.96
C GLU A 210 -6.92 43.07 -6.21
N LEU A 211 -7.38 42.40 -5.14
CA LEU A 211 -8.48 42.90 -4.30
C LEU A 211 -8.15 44.25 -3.65
N VAL A 212 -6.93 44.41 -3.12
CA VAL A 212 -6.49 45.67 -2.51
C VAL A 212 -6.37 46.80 -3.55
N ALA A 213 -5.95 46.51 -4.77
CA ALA A 213 -5.90 47.50 -5.85
C ALA A 213 -7.31 47.99 -6.23
N ASP A 214 -8.30 47.09 -6.26
CA ASP A 214 -9.67 47.43 -6.60
C ASP A 214 -10.39 48.24 -5.50
N MET A 215 -9.85 48.29 -4.27
CA MET A 215 -10.46 49.02 -3.14
C MET A 215 -10.68 50.51 -3.42
N GLU A 216 -9.89 51.14 -4.29
CA GLU A 216 -10.04 52.57 -4.60
C GLU A 216 -11.37 52.92 -5.31
N PHE A 217 -12.04 51.92 -5.88
CA PHE A 217 -13.31 52.07 -6.59
C PHE A 217 -14.54 51.64 -5.76
N LEU A 218 -14.33 51.19 -4.53
CA LEU A 218 -15.38 50.60 -3.69
C LEU A 218 -16.00 51.62 -2.72
N THR A 219 -17.22 51.31 -2.27
CA THR A 219 -17.82 52.00 -1.13
C THR A 219 -17.15 51.58 0.19
N GLU A 220 -17.33 52.36 1.26
CA GLU A 220 -16.74 52.06 2.58
C GLU A 220 -17.09 50.65 3.08
N LYS A 221 -18.36 50.24 2.94
CA LYS A 221 -18.79 48.90 3.35
C LYS A 221 -18.13 47.79 2.53
N GLU A 222 -18.04 47.96 1.21
CA GLU A 222 -17.38 46.98 0.34
C GLU A 222 -15.88 46.91 0.62
N ALA A 223 -15.25 48.05 0.96
CA ALA A 223 -13.85 48.09 1.37
C ALA A 223 -13.60 47.36 2.71
N GLU A 224 -14.51 47.46 3.68
CA GLU A 224 -14.45 46.67 4.92
C GLU A 224 -14.54 45.16 4.65
N GLU A 225 -15.42 44.74 3.73
CA GLU A 225 -15.55 43.34 3.33
C GLU A 225 -14.27 42.81 2.66
N VAL A 226 -13.63 43.61 1.79
CA VAL A 226 -12.33 43.27 1.19
C VAL A 226 -11.24 43.15 2.25
N GLN A 227 -11.18 44.07 3.22
CA GLN A 227 -10.19 44.03 4.30
C GLN A 227 -10.31 42.74 5.11
N ALA A 228 -11.53 42.32 5.45
CA ALA A 228 -11.77 41.07 6.16
C ALA A 228 -11.32 39.83 5.36
N GLU A 229 -11.53 39.81 4.04
CA GLU A 229 -11.06 38.71 3.19
C GLU A 229 -9.53 38.70 3.08
N VAL A 230 -8.88 39.86 3.01
CA VAL A 230 -7.40 39.96 3.04
C VAL A 230 -6.83 39.44 4.36
N GLU A 231 -7.48 39.72 5.49
CA GLU A 231 -7.09 39.17 6.80
C GLU A 231 -7.21 37.64 6.84
N ARG A 232 -8.27 37.10 6.23
CA ARG A 232 -8.44 35.65 6.06
C ARG A 232 -7.33 35.05 5.19
N PHE A 233 -6.99 35.68 4.07
CA PHE A 233 -5.87 35.26 3.22
C PHE A 233 -4.53 35.27 3.95
N ASN A 234 -4.27 36.30 4.76
CA ASN A 234 -3.07 36.35 5.59
C ASN A 234 -3.01 35.19 6.59
N SER A 235 -4.14 34.83 7.18
CA SER A 235 -4.24 33.69 8.10
C SER A 235 -3.93 32.36 7.41
N LEU A 236 -4.43 32.16 6.18
CA LEU A 236 -4.11 30.99 5.36
C LEU A 236 -2.61 30.92 5.03
N ILE A 237 -2.02 32.04 4.59
CA ILE A 237 -0.57 32.11 4.31
C ILE A 237 0.25 31.73 5.55
N GLN A 238 -0.13 32.20 6.74
CA GLN A 238 0.60 31.83 7.97
C GLN A 238 0.47 30.33 8.28
N SER A 239 -0.69 29.73 8.03
CA SER A 239 -0.88 28.28 8.18
C SER A 239 0.02 27.51 7.20
N ASP A 240 0.04 27.88 5.93
CA ASP A 240 0.85 27.22 4.90
C ASP A 240 2.36 27.36 5.19
N LEU A 241 2.79 28.54 5.67
CA LEU A 241 4.18 28.78 6.08
C LEU A 241 4.59 27.89 7.26
N GLN A 242 3.69 27.68 8.22
CA GLN A 242 3.93 26.78 9.35
C GLN A 242 4.08 25.33 8.87
N GLU A 243 3.21 24.86 7.96
CA GLU A 243 3.30 23.51 7.41
C GLU A 243 4.60 23.30 6.60
N ILE A 244 5.02 24.30 5.80
CA ILE A 244 6.31 24.30 5.10
C ILE A 244 7.47 24.15 6.10
N GLU A 245 7.44 24.88 7.21
CA GLU A 245 8.48 24.82 8.22
C GLU A 245 8.53 23.45 8.91
N ASP A 246 7.38 22.84 9.17
CA ASP A 246 7.30 21.51 9.76
C ASP A 246 7.87 20.45 8.81
N TYR A 247 7.52 20.48 7.51
CA TYR A 247 8.14 19.59 6.51
C TYR A 247 9.66 19.78 6.38
N LYS A 248 10.16 21.02 6.51
CA LYS A 248 11.61 21.28 6.46
C LYS A 248 12.33 20.67 7.67
N LYS A 249 11.78 20.81 8.88
CA LYS A 249 12.32 20.19 10.09
C LYS A 249 12.35 18.67 9.99
N GLU A 250 11.27 18.06 9.48
CA GLU A 250 11.24 16.61 9.24
C GLU A 250 12.32 16.18 8.23
N ASN A 251 12.50 16.94 7.14
CA ASN A 251 13.53 16.65 6.15
C ASN A 251 14.95 16.76 6.73
N GLU A 252 15.21 17.72 7.61
CA GLU A 252 16.48 17.82 8.34
C GLU A 252 16.72 16.59 9.20
N GLU A 253 15.71 16.13 9.96
CA GLU A 253 15.81 14.93 10.76
C GLU A 253 16.06 13.68 9.89
N TYR A 254 15.34 13.52 8.78
CA TYR A 254 15.54 12.42 7.85
C TYR A 254 16.94 12.43 7.23
N ASN A 255 17.48 13.60 6.87
CA ASN A 255 18.84 13.71 6.35
C ASN A 255 19.88 13.29 7.39
N GLN A 256 19.74 13.73 8.65
CA GLN A 256 20.63 13.30 9.74
C GLN A 256 20.56 11.78 9.96
N ARG A 257 19.36 11.20 9.92
CA ARG A 257 19.19 9.74 10.01
C ARG A 257 19.87 9.03 8.84
N ILE A 258 19.73 9.52 7.61
CA ILE A 258 20.41 8.97 6.43
C ILE A 258 21.94 9.00 6.61
N GLU A 259 22.50 10.10 7.11
CA GLU A 259 23.94 10.20 7.39
C GLU A 259 24.40 9.15 8.41
N ASN A 260 23.67 9.01 9.53
CA ASN A 260 23.96 7.98 10.53
C ASN A 260 23.89 6.55 9.96
N LEU A 261 22.90 6.28 9.10
CA LEU A 261 22.77 4.98 8.42
C LEU A 261 23.90 4.75 7.41
N LYS A 262 24.36 5.79 6.71
CA LYS A 262 25.53 5.71 5.81
C LYS A 262 26.82 5.41 6.58
N GLU A 263 27.00 5.99 7.77
CA GLU A 263 28.13 5.62 8.64
C GLU A 263 27.99 4.17 9.14
N LYS A 264 26.80 3.74 9.54
CA LYS A 264 26.51 2.35 9.91
C LYS A 264 26.84 1.36 8.77
N LEU A 265 26.59 1.72 7.52
CA LEU A 265 26.96 0.87 6.38
C LEU A 265 28.45 0.59 6.27
N LYS A 266 29.31 1.55 6.67
CA LYS A 266 30.76 1.38 6.64
C LYS A 266 31.25 0.35 7.64
N THR A 267 30.48 0.03 8.68
CA THR A 267 30.86 -1.00 9.67
C THR A 267 30.62 -2.42 9.19
N TYR A 268 29.89 -2.60 8.08
CA TYR A 268 29.61 -3.91 7.48
C TYR A 268 30.55 -4.26 6.32
N GLN A 269 31.35 -3.29 5.85
CA GLN A 269 32.37 -3.43 4.81
C GLN A 269 33.68 -3.95 5.39
#